data_AF-A0A930MTH5-F1
#
_entry.id   AF-A0A930MTH5-F1
#
_cell.length_a   1.000
_cell.length_b   1.000
_cell.length_c   1.000
_cell.angle_alpha   90.00
_cell.angle_beta   90.00
_cell.angle_gamma   90.00
#
_symmetry.space_group_name_H-M   'P 1'
#
loop_
_entity.id
_entity.type
_entity.pdbx_description
1 polymer ?
#
loop_
_entity_poly.entity_id
_entity_poly.type
_entity_poly.pdbx_seq_one_letter_code
_entity_poly.pdbx_strand_id
1 'polypeptide(L)'
;MLWNLSAFERRTALIAAQGTMTYGDLCAAAERIAAPLRERTLVFLLARNSPAAIAGYVGFLQHGIVPVMVDAALDTELLMALRTAYRPSYVWIPAERVAEFGAAREVLHWEEYVL
;
A
#
# COMPACT_ATOMS: atom_id res chain seq x y z
N MET A 1 7.48 8.79 -13.37
CA MET A 1 7.12 7.36 -13.35
C MET A 1 8.36 6.52 -13.48
N LEU A 2 8.49 5.51 -12.62
CA LEU A 2 9.56 4.52 -12.63
C LEU A 2 9.36 3.46 -13.74
N TRP A 3 8.11 3.06 -13.98
CA TRP A 3 7.75 2.05 -14.97
C TRP A 3 6.68 2.54 -15.94
N ASN A 4 6.70 2.02 -17.17
CA ASN A 4 5.65 2.22 -18.17
C ASN A 4 4.69 1.02 -18.22
N LEU A 5 3.91 0.83 -17.16
CA LEU A 5 2.96 -0.29 -17.03
C LEU A 5 1.73 -0.13 -17.94
N SER A 6 1.34 1.10 -18.26
CA SER A 6 0.20 1.39 -19.13
C SER A 6 0.38 0.86 -20.56
N ALA A 7 1.62 0.69 -21.02
CA ALA A 7 1.92 0.04 -22.30
C ALA A 7 1.39 -1.41 -22.41
N PHE A 8 1.04 -2.02 -21.28
CA PHE A 8 0.56 -3.40 -21.20
C PHE A 8 -0.83 -3.51 -20.57
N GLU A 9 -1.65 -2.46 -20.63
CA GLU A 9 -2.92 -2.32 -19.88
C GLU A 9 -3.80 -3.58 -19.86
N ARG A 10 -3.92 -4.30 -20.99
CA ARG A 10 -4.83 -5.45 -21.15
C ARG A 10 -4.19 -6.79 -20.75
N ARG A 11 -2.90 -6.81 -20.43
CA ARG A 11 -2.22 -8.04 -20.01
C ARG A 11 -2.46 -8.30 -18.54
N THR A 12 -2.55 -9.58 -18.17
CA THR A 12 -2.63 -9.99 -16.77
C THR A 12 -1.37 -9.56 -16.02
N ALA A 13 -1.54 -8.86 -14.90
CA ALA A 13 -0.48 -8.47 -13.98
C ALA A 13 -0.45 -9.40 -12.76
N LEU A 14 -1.61 -9.66 -12.15
CA LEU A 14 -1.74 -10.46 -10.94
C LEU A 14 -2.75 -11.59 -11.14
N ILE A 15 -2.45 -12.73 -10.53
CA ILE A 15 -3.35 -13.88 -10.41
C ILE A 15 -3.49 -14.15 -8.92
N ALA A 16 -4.71 -14.07 -8.40
CA ALA A 16 -4.99 -14.35 -7.00
C ALA A 16 -6.28 -15.19 -6.88
N ALA A 17 -6.59 -15.67 -5.67
CA ALA A 17 -7.62 -16.69 -5.44
C ALA A 17 -9.05 -16.27 -5.87
N GLN A 18 -9.32 -14.97 -5.80
CA GLN A 18 -10.55 -14.26 -6.14
C GLN A 18 -10.61 -13.80 -7.61
N GLY A 19 -9.52 -13.88 -8.37
CA GLY A 19 -9.50 -13.57 -9.80
C GLY A 19 -8.16 -13.05 -10.33
N THR A 20 -8.19 -12.58 -11.57
CA THR A 20 -7.03 -11.96 -12.22
C THR A 20 -7.20 -10.46 -12.32
N MET A 21 -6.10 -9.73 -12.18
CA MET A 21 -6.03 -8.28 -12.34
C MET A 21 -5.13 -7.95 -13.52
N THR A 22 -5.57 -7.08 -14.42
CA THR A 22 -4.74 -6.60 -15.53
C THR A 22 -3.77 -5.52 -15.08
N TYR A 23 -2.78 -5.17 -15.90
CA TYR A 23 -1.92 -4.03 -15.62
C TYR A 23 -2.71 -2.71 -15.58
N GLY A 24 -3.78 -2.58 -16.38
CA GLY A 24 -4.66 -1.41 -16.34
C GLY A 24 -5.36 -1.28 -14.99
N ASP A 25 -5.94 -2.37 -14.49
CA ASP A 25 -6.58 -2.43 -13.17
C ASP A 25 -5.58 -2.12 -12.04
N LEU A 26 -4.38 -2.72 -12.09
CA LEU A 26 -3.32 -2.48 -11.12
C LEU A 26 -2.86 -1.02 -11.13
N CYS A 27 -2.71 -0.41 -12.31
CA CYS A 27 -2.35 1.01 -12.42
C CYS A 27 -3.45 1.91 -11.84
N ALA A 28 -4.72 1.62 -12.13
CA ALA A 28 -5.84 2.39 -11.59
C ALA A 28 -5.91 2.31 -10.06
N ALA A 29 -5.70 1.12 -9.49
CA ALA A 29 -5.64 0.93 -8.04
C ALA A 29 -4.42 1.64 -7.43
N ALA A 30 -3.24 1.47 -8.02
CA ALA A 30 -2.00 2.11 -7.58
C ALA A 30 -2.11 3.64 -7.58
N GLU A 31 -2.70 4.22 -8.63
CA GLU A 31 -2.99 5.65 -8.74
C GLU A 31 -3.94 6.10 -7.63
N ARG A 32 -5.07 5.39 -7.46
CA ARG A 32 -6.06 5.70 -6.42
C ARG A 32 -5.45 5.72 -5.02
N ILE A 33 -4.56 4.76 -4.72
CA ILE A 33 -3.90 4.65 -3.40
C ILE A 33 -2.86 5.75 -3.19
N ALA A 34 -2.09 6.10 -4.22
CA ALA A 34 -1.00 7.06 -4.11
C ALA A 34 -1.43 8.53 -4.24
N ALA A 35 -2.51 8.82 -4.96
CA ALA A 35 -3.01 10.17 -5.21
C ALA A 35 -3.16 11.07 -3.96
N PRO A 36 -3.61 10.57 -2.78
CA PRO A 36 -3.71 11.42 -1.59
C PRO A 36 -2.38 11.63 -0.84
N LEU A 37 -1.30 10.93 -1.20
CA LEU A 37 0.00 11.02 -0.52
C LEU A 37 0.88 12.06 -1.20
N ARG A 38 1.81 12.62 -0.41
CA ARG A 38 2.83 13.53 -0.92
C ARG A 38 4.07 12.74 -1.32
N GLU A 39 4.71 13.15 -2.41
CA GLU A 39 6.00 12.60 -2.83
C GLU A 39 7.06 12.72 -1.72
N ARG A 40 8.05 11.82 -1.73
CA ARG A 40 9.18 11.78 -0.79
C ARG A 40 8.77 11.68 0.69
N THR A 41 7.55 11.22 0.95
CA THR A 41 7.09 10.89 2.31
C THR A 41 7.27 9.42 2.60
N LEU A 42 7.44 9.12 3.88
CA LEU A 42 7.64 7.78 4.38
C LEU A 42 6.27 7.17 4.73
N VAL A 43 5.94 6.05 4.09
CA VAL A 43 4.71 5.27 4.33
C VAL A 43 5.09 3.92 4.88
N PHE A 44 4.42 3.48 5.94
CA PHE A 44 4.49 2.08 6.34
C PHE A 44 3.53 1.28 5.47
N LEU A 45 4.02 0.25 4.79
CA LEU A 45 3.20 -0.71 4.06
C LEU A 45 3.23 -2.01 4.84
N LEU A 46 2.14 -2.34 5.54
CA LEU A 46 2.01 -3.62 6.22
C LEU A 46 1.69 -4.70 5.19
N ALA A 47 2.74 -5.34 4.68
CA ALA A 47 2.73 -6.23 3.53
C ALA A 47 2.12 -7.59 3.88
N ARG A 48 1.12 -8.00 3.10
CA ARG A 48 0.68 -9.39 2.98
C ARG A 48 0.63 -9.80 1.51
N ASN A 49 0.50 -11.09 1.24
CA ASN A 49 0.32 -11.57 -0.13
C ASN A 49 -1.12 -11.29 -0.62
N SER A 50 -1.41 -10.03 -0.93
CA SER A 50 -2.70 -9.63 -1.49
C SER A 50 -2.56 -8.58 -2.60
N PRO A 51 -3.54 -8.49 -3.50
CA PRO A 51 -3.57 -7.45 -4.54
C PRO A 51 -3.47 -6.03 -3.95
N ALA A 52 -4.07 -5.79 -2.79
CA ALA A 52 -4.05 -4.48 -2.14
C ALA A 52 -2.67 -4.05 -1.65
N ALA A 53 -1.89 -4.96 -1.07
CA ALA A 53 -0.50 -4.68 -0.71
C ALA A 53 0.35 -4.37 -1.94
N ILE A 54 0.17 -5.14 -3.02
CA ILE A 54 0.94 -4.98 -4.27
C ILE A 54 0.58 -3.66 -4.96
N ALA A 55 -0.70 -3.30 -5.05
CA ALA A 55 -1.13 -2.04 -5.64
C ALA A 55 -0.60 -0.83 -4.86
N GLY A 56 -0.62 -0.89 -3.51
CA GLY A 56 0.01 0.13 -2.67
C GLY A 56 1.50 0.28 -2.98
N TYR A 57 2.24 -0.83 -3.00
CA TYR A 57 3.67 -0.82 -3.33
C TYR A 57 3.97 -0.19 -4.70
N VAL A 58 3.23 -0.60 -5.74
CA VAL A 58 3.38 -0.06 -7.10
C VAL A 58 3.04 1.43 -7.12
N GLY A 59 1.95 1.83 -6.48
CA GLY A 59 1.53 3.23 -6.39
C GLY A 59 2.58 4.10 -5.73
N PHE A 60 3.11 3.65 -4.58
CA PHE A 60 4.11 4.40 -3.84
C PHE A 60 5.39 4.62 -4.66
N LEU A 61 5.92 3.57 -5.28
CA LEU A 61 7.14 3.70 -6.09
C LEU A 61 6.94 4.53 -7.36
N GLN A 62 5.79 4.40 -8.02
CA GLN A 62 5.48 5.21 -9.21
C GLN A 62 5.39 6.72 -8.92
N HIS A 63 5.01 7.07 -7.68
CA HIS A 63 4.81 8.44 -7.20
C HIS A 63 5.95 8.98 -6.32
N GLY A 64 7.08 8.25 -6.22
CA GLY A 64 8.23 8.67 -5.42
C GLY A 64 7.94 8.75 -3.92
N ILE A 65 6.94 8.02 -3.43
CA ILE A 65 6.67 7.79 -2.02
C ILE A 65 7.58 6.66 -1.55
N VAL A 66 8.06 6.72 -0.31
CA VAL A 66 9.05 5.79 0.24
C VAL A 66 8.36 4.74 1.12
N PRO A 67 8.07 3.53 0.61
CA PRO A 67 7.49 2.48 1.41
C PRO A 67 8.53 1.81 2.30
N VAL A 68 8.27 1.78 3.60
CA VAL A 68 8.89 0.81 4.51
C VAL A 68 7.99 -0.42 4.55
N MET A 69 8.50 -1.52 4.00
CA MET A 69 7.80 -2.80 3.98
C MET A 69 7.89 -3.43 5.37
N VAL A 70 6.74 -3.57 6.03
CA VAL A 70 6.62 -4.20 7.35
C VAL A 70 5.77 -5.45 7.16
N ASP A 71 6.15 -6.58 7.76
CA ASP A 71 5.31 -7.77 7.70
C ASP A 71 3.94 -7.50 8.37
N ALA A 72 2.84 -7.76 7.67
CA ALA A 72 1.49 -7.62 8.23
C ALA A 72 1.20 -8.60 9.37
N ALA A 73 2.06 -9.59 9.62
CA ALA A 73 2.01 -10.47 10.78
C ALA A 73 2.97 -10.04 11.91
N LEU A 74 3.73 -8.94 11.74
CA LEU A 74 4.62 -8.43 12.78
C LEU A 74 3.82 -8.13 14.05
N ASP A 75 4.34 -8.58 15.20
CA ASP A 75 3.68 -8.34 16.48
C ASP A 75 3.56 -6.84 16.78
N THR A 76 2.56 -6.51 17.59
CA THR A 76 2.20 -5.12 17.88
C THR A 76 3.31 -4.37 18.61
N GLU A 77 4.12 -5.03 19.45
CA GLU A 77 5.19 -4.37 20.19
C GLU A 77 6.33 -3.94 19.24
N LEU A 78 6.77 -4.85 18.36
CA LEU A 78 7.76 -4.53 17.33
C LEU A 78 7.24 -3.47 16.34
N LEU A 79 5.97 -3.57 15.93
CA LEU A 79 5.37 -2.56 15.06
C LEU A 79 5.35 -1.17 15.71
N MET A 80 5.03 -1.09 16.99
CA MET A 80 5.03 0.17 17.74
C MET A 80 6.45 0.73 17.91
N ALA A 81 7.45 -0.14 18.11
CA ALA A 81 8.86 0.26 18.13
C ALA A 81 9.28 0.86 16.78
N LEU A 82 8.92 0.22 15.66
CA LEU A 82 9.18 0.74 14.31
C LEU A 82 8.46 2.07 14.07
N ARG A 83 7.18 2.18 14.44
CA ARG A 83 6.41 3.42 14.31
C ARG A 83 7.09 4.57 15.06
N THR A 84 7.61 4.30 16.26
CA THR A 84 8.31 5.29 17.08
C THR A 84 9.63 5.72 16.47
N ALA A 85 10.39 4.77 15.91
CA ALA A 85 11.70 5.03 15.31
C ALA A 85 11.61 5.78 13.97
N TYR A 86 10.70 5.34 13.08
CA TYR A 86 10.62 5.85 11.70
C TYR A 86 9.60 6.96 11.51
N ARG A 87 8.61 7.10 12.41
CA ARG A 87 7.58 8.14 12.39
C ARG A 87 6.96 8.35 10.99
N PRO A 88 6.36 7.30 10.40
CA PRO A 88 5.80 7.39 9.06
C PRO A 88 4.70 8.46 8.99
N SER A 89 4.59 9.14 7.86
CA SER A 89 3.54 10.14 7.61
C SER A 89 2.20 9.49 7.27
N TYR A 90 2.25 8.27 6.73
CA TYR A 90 1.09 7.49 6.29
C TYR A 90 1.30 6.02 6.65
N VAL A 91 0.21 5.26 6.72
CA VAL A 91 0.25 3.81 6.86
C VAL A 91 -0.74 3.19 5.89
N TRP A 92 -0.30 2.23 5.09
CA TRP A 92 -1.16 1.35 4.32
C TRP A 92 -1.24 0.02 5.08
N ILE A 93 -2.37 -0.21 5.73
CA ILE A 93 -2.53 -1.27 6.74
C ILE A 93 -3.79 -2.11 6.49
N PRO A 94 -3.75 -3.42 6.77
CA PRO A 94 -4.97 -4.22 6.93
C PRO A 94 -6.04 -3.53 7.79
N ALA A 95 -7.28 -3.46 7.30
CA ALA A 95 -8.36 -2.77 8.01
C ALA A 95 -8.56 -3.35 9.42
N GLU A 96 -8.36 -4.66 9.60
CA GLU A 96 -8.46 -5.35 10.89
C GLU A 96 -7.37 -4.92 11.91
N ARG A 97 -6.30 -4.25 11.46
CA ARG A 97 -5.20 -3.77 12.31
C ARG A 97 -5.19 -2.25 12.53
N VAL A 98 -6.17 -1.52 11.99
CA VAL A 98 -6.21 -0.03 12.06
C VAL A 98 -6.11 0.51 13.50
N ALA A 99 -6.62 -0.24 14.48
CA ALA A 99 -6.57 0.12 15.91
C ALA A 99 -5.15 0.37 16.43
N GLU A 100 -4.13 -0.24 15.84
CA GLU A 100 -2.72 -0.07 16.21
C GLU A 100 -2.19 1.35 15.89
N PHE A 101 -2.86 2.06 14.99
CA PHE A 101 -2.51 3.43 14.62
C PHE A 101 -3.36 4.50 15.34
N GLY A 102 -4.35 4.09 16.13
CA GLY A 102 -5.07 4.95 17.08
C GLY A 102 -5.78 6.13 16.43
N ALA A 103 -5.43 7.36 16.84
CA ALA A 103 -6.06 8.60 16.37
C ALA A 103 -5.66 9.05 14.94
N ALA A 104 -5.11 8.14 14.13
CA ALA A 104 -4.87 8.42 12.72
C ALA A 104 -6.20 8.66 11.99
N ARG A 105 -6.17 9.54 10.99
CA ARG A 105 -7.34 9.82 10.14
C ARG A 105 -7.29 8.90 8.93
N GLU A 106 -8.31 8.10 8.74
CA GLU A 106 -8.51 7.34 7.50
C GLU A 106 -8.68 8.30 6.31
N VAL A 107 -7.91 8.06 5.25
CA VAL A 107 -7.91 8.85 4.01
C VAL A 107 -8.53 8.07 2.85
N LEU A 108 -8.33 6.75 2.83
CA LEU A 108 -8.84 5.86 1.80
C LEU A 108 -9.04 4.46 2.37
N HIS A 109 -10.15 3.83 2.02
CA HIS A 109 -10.36 2.39 2.15
C HIS A 109 -10.40 1.78 0.74
N TRP A 110 -9.58 0.76 0.49
CA TRP A 110 -9.67 -0.06 -0.70
C TRP A 110 -9.42 -1.53 -0.37
N GLU A 111 -10.37 -2.39 -0.76
CA GLU A 111 -10.37 -3.82 -0.44
C GLU A 111 -10.21 -4.08 1.07
N GLU A 112 -9.23 -4.90 1.47
CA GLU A 112 -8.93 -5.22 2.86
C GLU A 112 -7.90 -4.27 3.50
N TYR A 113 -7.59 -3.13 2.88
CA TYR A 113 -6.62 -2.14 3.39
C TYR A 113 -7.21 -0.74 3.57
N VAL A 114 -6.66 -0.04 4.56
CA VAL A 114 -6.92 1.37 4.83
C VAL A 114 -5.61 2.18 4.81
N LEU A 115 -5.75 3.43 4.40
CA LEU A 115 -4.71 4.47 4.39
C LEU A 115 -4.97 5.50 5.48
#